data_AF-A0A956GPD0-F1
#
_entry.id   AF-A0A956GPD0-F1
#
_cell.length_a   1.000
_cell.length_b   1.000
_cell.length_c   1.000
_cell.angle_alpha   90.00
_cell.angle_beta   90.00
_cell.angle_gamma   90.00
#
_symmetry.space_group_name_H-M   'P 1'
#
loop_
_entity.id
_entity.type
_entity.pdbx_description
1 polymer ?
#
loop_
_entity_poly.entity_id
_entity_poly.type
_entity_poly.pdbx_seq_one_letter_code
_entity_poly.pdbx_strand_id
1 'polypeptide(L)'
;MPAALLAALGVAPATGCSFDHAGVDMTIDAAGGDDSPDAPPAPDATDVPDAAPPDAACGGMALTFTPANVDACAIPPSQGDFTFPDAKVTIDTTAGTVRTPGGPLAVAHAIVTQTDGATEAMVISADDLTVPAGVDVVVTGSRPLIVVALGTMDVAGTLDAGGTMGVAGPGGDL
;
A
#
# COMPACT_ATOMS: atom_id res chain seq x y z
N MET A 1 15.19 46.57 33.67
CA MET A 1 15.96 46.51 32.41
C MET A 1 15.80 45.11 31.85
N PRO A 2 15.16 44.93 30.68
CA PRO A 2 14.87 43.62 30.11
C PRO A 2 16.03 43.13 29.24
N ALA A 3 16.30 41.84 29.24
CA ALA A 3 17.14 41.19 28.23
C ALA A 3 16.34 40.03 27.64
N ALA A 4 15.75 40.28 26.48
CA ALA A 4 15.10 39.28 25.65
C ALA A 4 16.20 38.42 24.98
N LEU A 5 16.12 37.10 25.13
CA LEU A 5 16.94 36.16 24.36
C LEU A 5 16.17 35.80 23.09
N LEU A 6 16.71 36.26 21.96
CA LEU A 6 16.15 36.12 20.63
C LEU A 6 16.37 34.70 20.11
N ALA A 7 15.28 34.04 19.68
CA ALA A 7 15.31 32.77 18.97
C ALA A 7 15.85 32.97 17.55
N ALA A 8 16.74 32.08 17.10
CA ALA A 8 17.09 31.91 15.70
C ALA A 8 16.73 30.48 15.28
N LEU A 9 15.54 30.30 14.71
CA LEU A 9 15.18 29.10 13.94
C LEU A 9 15.92 29.19 12.59
N GLY A 10 16.93 28.34 12.41
CA GLY A 10 17.51 28.09 11.10
C GLY A 10 16.56 27.21 10.29
N VAL A 11 15.94 27.78 9.26
CA VAL A 11 15.24 27.03 8.21
C VAL A 11 16.28 26.64 7.17
N ALA A 12 16.63 25.36 7.08
CA ALA A 12 17.42 24.84 5.97
C ALA A 12 16.48 24.58 4.77
N PRO A 13 16.81 25.04 3.55
CA PRO A 13 16.06 24.65 2.37
C PRO A 13 16.38 23.19 2.04
N ALA A 14 15.36 22.33 2.03
CA ALA A 14 15.45 21.01 1.42
C ALA A 14 15.64 21.19 -0.09
N THR A 15 16.81 20.86 -0.59
CA THR A 15 17.10 20.74 -2.02
C THR A 15 16.23 19.62 -2.58
N GLY A 16 15.17 20.00 -3.29
CA GLY A 16 14.36 19.07 -4.08
C GLY A 16 15.20 18.50 -5.22
N CYS A 17 15.20 17.17 -5.37
CA CYS A 17 15.65 16.54 -6.60
C CYS A 17 14.57 16.79 -7.67
N SER A 18 14.86 17.62 -8.67
CA SER A 18 14.06 17.74 -9.88
C SER A 18 14.56 16.76 -10.94
N PHE A 19 13.68 15.90 -11.46
CA PHE A 19 13.95 15.17 -12.69
C PHE A 19 13.68 16.11 -13.86
N ASP A 20 14.74 16.54 -14.53
CA ASP A 20 14.66 17.34 -15.75
C ASP A 20 14.62 16.38 -16.95
N HIS A 21 13.48 16.34 -17.66
CA HIS A 21 13.26 15.44 -18.79
C HIS A 21 13.82 16.01 -20.11
N ALA A 22 14.73 16.98 -20.04
CA ALA A 22 15.30 17.70 -21.18
C ALA A 22 16.50 17.01 -21.85
N GLY A 23 16.69 15.69 -21.63
CA GLY A 23 17.90 14.98 -22.07
C GLY A 23 17.69 13.72 -22.91
N VAL A 24 16.46 13.35 -23.28
CA VAL A 24 16.24 12.20 -24.16
C VAL A 24 16.24 12.67 -25.61
N ASP A 25 17.44 12.79 -26.17
CA ASP A 25 17.67 12.97 -27.60
C ASP A 25 17.21 11.72 -28.35
N MET A 26 15.96 11.73 -28.82
CA MET A 26 15.45 10.76 -29.79
C MET A 26 15.57 11.33 -31.19
N THR A 27 16.80 11.54 -31.66
CA THR A 27 17.09 11.65 -33.09
C THR A 27 18.00 10.50 -33.51
N ILE A 28 17.39 9.32 -33.71
CA ILE A 28 17.97 8.31 -34.59
C ILE A 28 17.82 8.87 -36.01
N ASP A 29 18.85 9.59 -36.47
CA ASP A 29 18.94 10.03 -37.86
C ASP A 29 19.18 8.83 -38.77
N ALA A 30 18.52 8.91 -39.91
CA ALA A 30 18.32 7.90 -40.92
C ALA A 30 19.54 7.75 -41.84
N ALA A 31 19.81 6.51 -42.30
CA ALA A 31 20.39 6.28 -43.62
C ALA A 31 20.17 4.83 -44.09
N GLY A 32 19.43 4.70 -45.21
CA GLY A 32 19.23 3.46 -46.00
C GLY A 32 17.74 3.10 -46.08
N GLY A 33 16.96 3.44 -47.10
CA GLY A 33 17.28 3.63 -48.51
C GLY A 33 16.94 2.36 -49.31
N ASP A 34 15.64 2.08 -49.49
CA ASP A 34 15.09 1.10 -50.43
C ASP A 34 13.77 1.68 -50.97
N ASP A 35 13.76 1.98 -52.26
CA ASP A 35 12.67 2.57 -53.02
C ASP A 35 11.61 1.52 -53.38
N SER A 36 10.41 1.64 -52.81
CA SER A 36 9.20 1.02 -53.38
C SER A 36 8.07 2.05 -53.45
N PRO A 37 7.53 2.37 -54.63
CA PRO A 37 6.45 3.34 -54.75
C PRO A 37 5.11 2.66 -54.51
N ASP A 38 4.63 2.61 -53.27
CA ASP A 38 3.32 2.04 -52.95
C ASP A 38 2.45 3.00 -52.11
N ALA A 39 1.34 3.39 -52.76
CA ALA A 39 0.07 3.93 -52.27
C ALA A 39 0.07 5.24 -51.42
N PRO A 40 -0.85 6.19 -51.69
CA PRO A 40 -1.11 7.28 -50.76
C PRO A 40 -1.58 6.69 -49.41
N PRO A 41 -1.10 7.22 -48.28
CA PRO A 41 -1.51 6.71 -46.97
C PRO A 41 -3.03 6.90 -46.82
N ALA A 42 -3.73 5.82 -46.51
CA ALA A 42 -5.08 5.92 -45.99
C ALA A 42 -5.05 6.79 -44.72
N PRO A 43 -5.91 7.81 -44.58
CA PRO A 43 -6.12 8.41 -43.28
C PRO A 43 -6.94 7.41 -42.48
N ASP A 44 -6.36 6.76 -41.46
CA ASP A 44 -7.11 6.24 -40.31
C ASP A 44 -6.19 5.51 -39.32
N ALA A 45 -5.86 6.18 -38.23
CA ALA A 45 -6.40 5.85 -36.92
C ALA A 45 -6.01 7.00 -36.02
N THR A 46 -7.00 7.80 -35.63
CA THR A 46 -6.87 8.70 -34.49
C THR A 46 -6.22 7.94 -33.35
N ASP A 47 -5.19 8.55 -32.78
CA ASP A 47 -4.65 8.26 -31.45
C ASP A 47 -5.85 8.28 -30.48
N VAL A 48 -6.51 7.13 -30.32
CA VAL A 48 -7.49 6.93 -29.26
C VAL A 48 -6.60 6.63 -28.06
N PRO A 49 -6.49 7.54 -27.08
CA PRO A 49 -5.86 7.18 -25.83
C PRO A 49 -6.53 5.92 -25.36
N ASP A 50 -5.76 4.92 -24.96
CA ASP A 50 -6.27 3.70 -24.35
C ASP A 50 -7.12 4.09 -23.14
N ALA A 51 -8.40 4.32 -23.39
CA ALA A 51 -9.41 4.53 -22.39
C ALA A 51 -9.81 3.14 -21.92
N ALA A 52 -8.87 2.47 -21.26
CA ALA A 52 -9.22 1.46 -20.29
C ALA A 52 -10.33 2.10 -19.44
N PRO A 53 -11.54 1.51 -19.41
CA PRO A 53 -12.61 2.04 -18.58
C PRO A 53 -12.05 2.17 -17.17
N PRO A 54 -12.30 3.30 -16.46
CA PRO A 54 -11.82 3.44 -15.10
C PRO A 54 -12.29 2.22 -14.32
N ASP A 55 -11.33 1.53 -13.69
CA ASP A 55 -11.55 0.31 -12.93
C ASP A 55 -12.84 0.46 -12.13
N ALA A 56 -13.77 -0.49 -12.31
CA ALA A 56 -15.07 -0.40 -11.67
C ALA A 56 -14.87 -0.17 -10.17
N ALA A 57 -15.30 0.99 -9.67
CA ALA A 57 -15.08 1.38 -8.29
C ALA A 57 -15.60 0.27 -7.37
N CYS A 58 -14.67 -0.32 -6.61
CA CYS A 58 -14.93 -1.46 -5.75
C CYS A 58 -15.83 -1.06 -4.57
N GLY A 59 -17.14 -1.10 -4.74
CA GLY A 59 -18.13 -1.17 -3.65
C GLY A 59 -18.05 -0.14 -2.53
N GLY A 60 -17.34 0.99 -2.70
CA GLY A 60 -17.21 2.04 -1.69
C GLY A 60 -15.81 2.24 -1.10
N MET A 61 -14.80 1.44 -1.44
CA MET A 61 -13.41 1.75 -1.05
C MET A 61 -12.70 2.51 -2.17
N ALA A 62 -12.37 3.76 -1.89
CA ALA A 62 -11.59 4.59 -2.78
C ALA A 62 -10.13 4.59 -2.33
N LEU A 63 -9.40 3.51 -2.61
CA LEU A 63 -7.95 3.68 -2.69
C LEU A 63 -7.66 4.65 -3.82
N THR A 64 -6.86 5.68 -3.55
CA THR A 64 -6.47 6.69 -4.54
C THR A 64 -5.36 6.17 -5.47
N PHE A 65 -4.94 4.92 -5.29
CA PHE A 65 -3.93 4.22 -6.06
C PHE A 65 -4.27 2.72 -6.13
N THR A 66 -3.68 2.01 -7.09
CA THR A 66 -3.84 0.56 -7.25
C THR A 66 -2.61 -0.16 -6.68
N PRO A 67 -2.75 -0.98 -5.61
CA PRO A 67 -1.64 -1.76 -5.09
C PRO A 67 -1.19 -2.82 -6.10
N ALA A 68 0.12 -3.05 -6.24
CA ALA A 68 0.65 -4.01 -7.21
C ALA A 68 0.38 -5.49 -6.84
N ASN A 69 0.25 -5.79 -5.56
CA ASN A 69 0.23 -7.17 -5.03
C ASN A 69 -1.10 -7.59 -4.40
N VAL A 70 -2.11 -6.72 -4.40
CA VAL A 70 -3.45 -7.04 -3.91
C VAL A 70 -4.48 -6.32 -4.78
N ASP A 71 -5.52 -7.04 -5.19
CA ASP A 71 -6.65 -6.43 -5.87
C ASP A 71 -7.36 -5.48 -4.90
N ALA A 72 -7.50 -4.20 -5.28
CA ALA A 72 -8.21 -3.21 -4.49
C ALA A 72 -9.67 -3.62 -4.20
N CYS A 73 -10.28 -4.40 -5.09
CA CYS A 73 -11.63 -4.93 -4.90
C CYS A 73 -11.71 -6.09 -3.92
N ALA A 74 -10.59 -6.76 -3.63
CA ALA A 74 -10.52 -7.87 -2.70
C ALA A 74 -10.28 -7.42 -1.26
N ILE A 75 -9.86 -6.17 -1.04
CA ILE A 75 -9.70 -5.61 0.31
C ILE A 75 -11.07 -5.64 1.01
N PRO A 76 -11.17 -6.05 2.28
CA PRO A 76 -12.45 -5.99 3.00
C PRO A 76 -12.86 -4.52 3.20
N PRO A 77 -14.14 -4.16 3.03
CA PRO A 77 -14.60 -2.81 3.31
C PRO A 77 -14.38 -2.48 4.80
N SER A 78 -13.82 -1.28 5.04
CA SER A 78 -13.67 -0.75 6.39
C SER A 78 -15.01 -0.73 7.14
N GLN A 79 -14.96 -0.95 8.44
CA GLN A 79 -16.11 -0.84 9.35
C GLN A 79 -16.08 0.46 10.17
N GLY A 80 -15.22 1.41 9.78
CA GLY A 80 -14.94 2.66 10.50
C GLY A 80 -13.53 2.70 11.06
N ASP A 81 -13.29 3.67 11.95
CA ASP A 81 -12.03 3.80 12.68
C ASP A 81 -11.81 2.61 13.60
N PHE A 82 -10.54 2.20 13.74
CA PHE A 82 -10.17 1.08 14.56
C PHE A 82 -8.97 1.39 15.45
N THR A 83 -9.13 1.14 16.75
CA THR A 83 -8.07 1.26 17.76
C THR A 83 -7.90 -0.07 18.47
N PHE A 84 -6.67 -0.58 18.51
CA PHE A 84 -6.36 -1.79 19.27
C PHE A 84 -6.56 -1.54 20.78
N PRO A 85 -7.46 -2.27 21.48
CA PRO A 85 -7.96 -1.87 22.79
C PRO A 85 -7.17 -2.42 23.98
N ASP A 86 -6.51 -3.57 23.81
CA ASP A 86 -5.87 -4.33 24.88
C ASP A 86 -4.35 -4.23 24.82
N ALA A 87 -3.68 -4.33 25.96
CA ALA A 87 -2.21 -4.28 26.05
C ALA A 87 -1.52 -5.36 25.18
N LYS A 88 -2.22 -6.45 24.87
CA LYS A 88 -1.75 -7.49 23.96
C LYS A 88 -2.85 -7.89 22.98
N VAL A 89 -2.52 -7.89 21.70
CA VAL A 89 -3.38 -8.36 20.62
C VAL A 89 -2.61 -9.42 19.82
N THR A 90 -3.30 -10.46 19.38
CA THR A 90 -2.74 -11.48 18.51
C THR A 90 -3.51 -11.53 17.21
N ILE A 91 -2.78 -11.39 16.10
CA ILE A 91 -3.27 -11.62 14.75
C ILE A 91 -2.69 -12.97 14.31
N ASP A 92 -3.56 -13.97 14.15
CA ASP A 92 -3.20 -15.26 13.58
C ASP A 92 -3.61 -15.26 12.11
N THR A 93 -2.61 -15.11 11.24
CA THR A 93 -2.79 -15.04 9.79
C THR A 93 -3.10 -16.40 9.17
N THR A 94 -2.73 -17.52 9.83
CA THR A 94 -3.10 -18.87 9.37
C THR A 94 -4.58 -19.13 9.64
N ALA A 95 -5.02 -18.85 10.86
CA ALA A 95 -6.39 -19.06 11.28
C ALA A 95 -7.34 -17.96 10.76
N GLY A 96 -6.79 -16.83 10.30
CA GLY A 96 -7.56 -15.66 9.89
C GLY A 96 -8.33 -15.04 11.06
N THR A 97 -7.68 -14.89 12.23
CA THR A 97 -8.35 -14.38 13.43
C THR A 97 -7.57 -13.23 14.08
N VAL A 98 -8.30 -12.29 14.65
CA VAL A 98 -7.75 -11.21 15.49
C VAL A 98 -8.35 -11.36 16.89
N ARG A 99 -7.49 -11.42 17.91
CA ARG A 99 -7.92 -11.77 19.27
C ARG A 99 -7.17 -10.96 20.30
N THR A 100 -7.83 -10.74 21.42
CA THR A 100 -7.21 -10.27 22.66
C THR A 100 -7.30 -11.39 23.71
N PRO A 101 -6.63 -11.26 24.87
CA PRO A 101 -6.81 -12.20 25.97
C PRO A 101 -8.27 -12.37 26.40
N GLY A 102 -9.12 -11.37 26.20
CA GLY A 102 -10.54 -11.39 26.52
C GLY A 102 -11.43 -12.10 25.49
N GLY A 103 -10.94 -12.37 24.27
CA GLY A 103 -11.72 -13.04 23.23
C GLY A 103 -11.42 -12.56 21.81
N PRO A 104 -12.27 -12.92 20.84
CA PRO A 104 -12.18 -12.40 19.47
C PRO A 104 -12.37 -10.89 19.44
N LEU A 105 -11.59 -10.21 18.59
CA LEU A 105 -11.68 -8.78 18.36
C LEU A 105 -12.35 -8.54 17.01
N ALA A 106 -13.41 -7.73 16.99
CA ALA A 106 -14.10 -7.36 15.77
C ALA A 106 -13.33 -6.24 15.07
N VAL A 107 -12.69 -6.57 13.95
CA VAL A 107 -12.04 -5.66 13.01
C VAL A 107 -12.33 -6.14 11.61
N ALA A 108 -12.44 -5.24 10.63
CA ALA A 108 -12.63 -5.64 9.24
C ALA A 108 -11.37 -6.37 8.74
N HIS A 109 -11.52 -7.65 8.42
CA HIS A 109 -10.44 -8.45 7.89
C HIS A 109 -10.95 -9.55 6.96
N ALA A 110 -10.10 -9.97 6.02
CA ALA A 110 -10.37 -11.06 5.10
C ALA A 110 -9.06 -11.74 4.71
N ILE A 111 -9.18 -12.99 4.28
CA ILE A 111 -8.13 -13.63 3.51
C ILE A 111 -8.36 -13.29 2.04
N VAL A 112 -7.32 -12.79 1.38
CA VAL A 112 -7.34 -12.45 -0.03
C VAL A 112 -6.24 -13.20 -0.77
N THR A 113 -6.51 -13.58 -2.01
CA THR A 113 -5.46 -14.06 -2.91
C THR A 113 -4.76 -12.85 -3.53
N GLN A 114 -3.43 -12.83 -3.49
CA GLN A 114 -2.62 -11.82 -4.13
C GLN A 114 -2.75 -11.90 -5.65
N THR A 115 -2.27 -10.86 -6.34
CA THR A 115 -2.36 -10.75 -7.81
C THR A 115 -1.56 -11.83 -8.56
N ASP A 116 -0.71 -12.58 -7.87
CA ASP A 116 -0.04 -13.77 -8.41
C ASP A 116 -0.96 -15.00 -8.56
N GLY A 117 -2.17 -14.95 -8.00
CA GLY A 117 -3.18 -16.00 -8.06
C GLY A 117 -2.90 -17.22 -7.18
N ALA A 118 -1.85 -17.19 -6.34
CA ALA A 118 -1.43 -18.35 -5.55
C ALA A 118 -1.18 -18.02 -4.07
N THR A 119 -0.62 -16.85 -3.79
CA THR A 119 -0.29 -16.45 -2.42
C THR A 119 -1.53 -15.90 -1.73
N GLU A 120 -1.87 -16.44 -0.57
CA GLU A 120 -2.97 -15.92 0.24
C GLU A 120 -2.42 -15.04 1.36
N ALA A 121 -2.95 -13.83 1.49
CA ALA A 121 -2.60 -12.86 2.53
C ALA A 121 -3.81 -12.57 3.42
N MET A 122 -3.57 -12.30 4.70
CA MET A 122 -4.58 -11.71 5.58
C MET A 122 -4.55 -10.20 5.42
N VAL A 123 -5.70 -9.60 5.11
CA VAL A 123 -5.86 -8.14 5.02
C VAL A 123 -6.69 -7.66 6.18
N ILE A 124 -6.24 -6.60 6.84
CA ILE A 124 -7.01 -5.83 7.83
C ILE A 124 -7.24 -4.44 7.25
N SER A 125 -8.46 -3.92 7.37
CA SER A 125 -8.82 -2.57 6.90
C SER A 125 -9.51 -1.74 7.98
N ALA A 126 -9.26 -0.43 7.95
CA ALA A 126 -9.94 0.57 8.77
C ALA A 126 -9.90 1.94 8.06
N ASP A 127 -10.75 2.87 8.50
CA ASP A 127 -10.70 4.26 8.03
C ASP A 127 -9.43 4.90 8.60
N ASP A 128 -9.40 5.13 9.92
CA ASP A 128 -8.18 5.40 10.68
C ASP A 128 -7.77 4.17 11.52
N LEU A 129 -6.48 3.85 11.57
CA LEU A 129 -5.95 2.73 12.36
C LEU A 129 -4.96 3.22 13.42
N THR A 130 -5.23 2.91 14.69
CA THR A 130 -4.37 3.31 15.81
C THR A 130 -3.87 2.11 16.61
N VAL A 131 -2.56 2.06 16.85
CA VAL A 131 -1.89 1.20 17.82
C VAL A 131 -1.40 2.09 18.98
N PRO A 132 -2.15 2.20 20.09
CA PRO A 132 -1.78 3.06 21.20
C PRO A 132 -0.45 2.67 21.85
N ALA A 133 0.20 3.64 22.52
CA ALA A 133 1.37 3.35 23.34
C ALA A 133 1.05 2.31 24.43
N GLY A 134 1.93 1.33 24.60
CA GLY A 134 1.74 0.22 25.55
C GLY A 134 0.86 -0.92 25.06
N VAL A 135 0.41 -0.87 23.80
CA VAL A 135 -0.25 -2.00 23.12
C VAL A 135 0.77 -2.76 22.27
N ASP A 136 0.86 -4.07 22.50
CA ASP A 136 1.66 -5.00 21.71
C ASP A 136 0.78 -5.84 20.79
N VAL A 137 0.84 -5.55 19.49
CA VAL A 137 0.19 -6.36 18.45
C VAL A 137 1.20 -7.38 17.94
N VAL A 138 0.98 -8.65 18.25
CA VAL A 138 1.82 -9.76 17.80
C VAL A 138 1.15 -10.47 16.63
N VAL A 139 1.87 -10.56 15.53
CA VAL A 139 1.39 -11.23 14.31
C VAL A 139 2.11 -12.56 14.17
N THR A 140 1.32 -13.61 14.01
CA THR A 140 1.81 -14.99 13.83
C THR A 140 1.14 -15.64 12.65
N GLY A 141 1.73 -16.72 12.16
CA GLY A 141 1.11 -17.58 11.15
C GLY A 141 1.80 -17.52 9.79
N SER A 142 1.25 -18.28 8.86
CA SER A 142 1.81 -18.64 7.57
C SER A 142 1.57 -17.61 6.48
N ARG A 143 0.51 -16.81 6.61
CA ARG A 143 0.09 -15.89 5.56
C ARG A 143 0.71 -14.51 5.77
N PRO A 144 1.13 -13.80 4.71
CA PRO A 144 1.50 -12.40 4.83
C PRO A 144 0.36 -11.59 5.45
N LEU A 145 0.70 -10.59 6.27
CA LEU A 145 -0.25 -9.60 6.76
C LEU A 145 -0.17 -8.33 5.93
N ILE A 146 -1.30 -7.84 5.47
CA ILE A 146 -1.47 -6.54 4.84
C ILE A 146 -2.39 -5.71 5.74
N VAL A 147 -1.95 -4.51 6.12
CA VAL A 147 -2.76 -3.58 6.91
C VAL A 147 -3.05 -2.34 6.07
N VAL A 148 -4.32 -2.01 5.91
CA VAL A 148 -4.79 -0.90 5.09
C VAL A 148 -5.50 0.10 6.00
N ALA A 149 -4.98 1.32 6.07
CA ALA A 149 -5.68 2.47 6.62
C ALA A 149 -6.04 3.41 5.45
N LEU A 150 -7.31 3.78 5.33
CA LEU A 150 -7.77 4.66 4.24
C LEU A 150 -7.42 6.13 4.51
N GLY A 151 -7.35 6.51 5.78
CA GLY A 151 -6.92 7.81 6.28
C GLY A 151 -5.53 7.72 6.90
N THR A 152 -5.48 7.73 8.23
CA THR A 152 -4.27 7.78 9.03
C THR A 152 -3.95 6.44 9.68
N MET A 153 -2.66 6.13 9.76
CA MET A 153 -2.14 5.02 10.56
C MET A 153 -1.20 5.58 11.62
N ASP A 154 -1.60 5.50 12.88
CA ASP A 154 -0.79 5.93 14.03
C ASP A 154 -0.30 4.70 14.82
N VAL A 155 1.01 4.58 15.00
CA VAL A 155 1.64 3.45 15.67
C VAL A 155 2.56 3.97 16.77
N ALA A 156 2.00 4.14 17.96
CA ALA A 156 2.73 4.51 19.17
C ALA A 156 3.13 3.30 20.03
N GLY A 157 2.44 2.17 19.86
CA GLY A 157 2.78 0.88 20.47
C GLY A 157 3.71 0.03 19.61
N THR A 158 3.58 -1.30 19.72
CA THR A 158 4.39 -2.27 18.97
C THR A 158 3.52 -3.03 17.96
N LEU A 159 4.01 -3.16 16.73
CA LEU A 159 3.52 -4.12 15.74
C LEU A 159 4.64 -5.11 15.44
N ASP A 160 4.58 -6.30 16.03
CA ASP A 160 5.59 -7.35 15.91
C ASP A 160 5.15 -8.40 14.88
N ALA A 161 5.76 -8.35 13.71
CA ALA A 161 5.63 -9.35 12.65
C ALA A 161 6.94 -10.17 12.48
N GLY A 162 7.80 -10.19 13.49
CA GLY A 162 9.06 -10.92 13.45
C GLY A 162 8.86 -12.44 13.52
N GLY A 163 9.76 -13.18 12.88
CA GLY A 163 9.96 -14.61 13.13
C GLY A 163 11.19 -14.81 14.01
N THR A 164 11.11 -15.58 15.09
CA THR A 164 12.28 -15.93 15.91
C THR A 164 12.40 -17.45 16.08
N MET A 165 13.57 -17.98 15.71
CA MET A 165 14.08 -19.36 15.90
C MET A 165 13.07 -20.41 16.42
N GLY A 166 11.99 -20.68 15.67
CA GLY A 166 10.96 -21.66 16.01
C GLY A 166 9.51 -21.18 15.89
N VAL A 167 9.27 -19.86 15.82
CA VAL A 167 7.96 -19.28 15.50
C VAL A 167 8.05 -18.55 14.17
N ALA A 168 7.31 -19.03 13.18
CA ALA A 168 7.20 -18.35 11.89
C ALA A 168 6.49 -17.00 12.08
N GLY A 169 7.11 -15.94 11.56
CA GLY A 169 6.44 -14.66 11.35
C GLY A 169 5.48 -14.76 10.14
N PRO A 170 4.66 -13.73 9.90
CA PRO A 170 3.67 -13.71 8.82
C PRO A 170 4.33 -13.93 7.46
N GLY A 171 3.92 -14.95 6.70
CA GLY A 171 4.54 -15.29 5.42
C GLY A 171 5.87 -16.05 5.54
N GLY A 172 6.27 -16.47 6.74
CA GLY A 172 7.59 -17.02 7.04
C GLY A 172 7.66 -18.54 7.24
N ASP A 173 6.60 -19.30 6.96
CA ASP A 173 6.59 -20.77 7.08
C ASP A 173 6.86 -21.49 5.74
N LEU A 174 7.95 -21.12 5.07
CA LEU A 174 8.40 -21.81 3.85
C LEU A 174 9.19 -23.09 4.14
#